data_AF-A0A661VHQ4-F1
#
_entry.id   AF-A0A661VHQ4-F1
#
_cell.length_a   1.000
_cell.length_b   1.000
_cell.length_c   1.000
_cell.angle_alpha   90.00
_cell.angle_beta   90.00
_cell.angle_gamma   90.00
#
_symmetry.space_group_name_H-M   'P 1'
#
loop_
_entity.id
_entity.type
_entity.pdbx_description
1 polymer ?
#
loop_
_entity_poly.entity_id
_entity_poly.type
_entity_poly.pdbx_seq_one_letter_code
_entity_poly.pdbx_strand_id
1 'polypeptide(L)'
;MNGFPVTRIKQAGYENIVVECPWCGRENIFNRASDLRTFKPIAVLDVSCQNVECGKPFRIVGDSVNERHEMLIFDCYELLKRKQYMNCILTLTQAYEVFFSLFLRVELLYKPFARDGGEDINCLNRLAEMLIKKVERCTFVPMRKLFLQQIIAAPRPANLAEAETLIANLEVPSCEPTDTELERLDDEELVALLKGVKNTTIHKLRNAVVHKRAYRPTREETEAALEETRLLLSRLTNRLGLHDDITLYRKQS
;
A
#
# COMPACT_ATOMS: atom_id res chain seq x y z
N MET A 1 18.52 17.08 -31.74
CA MET A 1 18.60 16.57 -30.36
C MET A 1 18.35 15.07 -30.43
N ASN A 2 19.40 14.26 -30.28
CA ASN A 2 19.30 12.80 -30.42
C ASN A 2 18.65 12.22 -29.16
N GLY A 3 17.33 12.12 -29.16
CA GLY A 3 16.58 11.48 -28.07
C GLY A 3 16.78 9.97 -28.09
N PHE A 4 16.95 9.37 -26.92
CA PHE A 4 16.92 7.91 -26.77
C PHE A 4 15.59 7.35 -27.28
N PRO A 5 15.56 6.13 -27.84
CA PRO A 5 14.30 5.49 -28.19
C PRO A 5 13.43 5.34 -26.93
N VAL A 6 12.13 5.58 -27.11
CA VAL A 6 11.14 5.49 -26.05
C VAL A 6 10.40 4.17 -26.18
N THR A 7 10.24 3.44 -25.08
CA THR A 7 9.48 2.20 -25.01
C THR A 7 8.49 2.26 -23.86
N ARG A 8 7.33 1.61 -24.05
CA ARG A 8 6.27 1.58 -23.05
C ARG A 8 6.50 0.40 -22.10
N ILE A 9 6.28 0.63 -20.81
CA ILE A 9 6.30 -0.43 -19.80
C ILE A 9 5.20 -1.45 -20.15
N LYS A 10 5.60 -2.71 -20.27
CA LYS A 10 4.71 -3.84 -20.60
C LYS A 10 3.92 -4.29 -19.38
N GLN A 11 4.60 -4.33 -18.23
CA GLN A 11 4.02 -4.68 -16.93
C GLN A 11 4.69 -3.85 -15.84
N ALA A 12 3.89 -3.25 -14.97
CA ALA A 12 4.35 -2.53 -13.79
C ALA A 12 3.69 -3.13 -12.56
N GLY A 13 4.51 -3.65 -11.65
CA GLY A 13 4.08 -4.18 -10.36
C GLY A 13 4.65 -3.41 -9.19
N TYR A 14 4.34 -3.87 -7.98
CA TYR A 14 4.83 -3.30 -6.73
C TYR A 14 6.37 -3.34 -6.65
N GLU A 15 6.97 -4.45 -7.05
CA GLU A 15 8.41 -4.68 -6.93
C GLU A 15 9.20 -4.38 -8.22
N ASN A 16 8.64 -4.76 -9.37
CA ASN A 16 9.37 -4.81 -10.64
C ASN A 16 8.60 -4.11 -11.76
N ILE A 17 9.36 -3.62 -12.75
CA ILE A 17 8.83 -3.24 -14.06
C ILE A 17 9.43 -4.11 -15.16
N VAL A 18 8.62 -4.42 -16.16
CA VAL A 18 9.00 -5.25 -17.30
C VAL A 18 8.89 -4.42 -18.58
N VAL A 19 9.96 -4.41 -19.37
CA VAL A 19 10.04 -3.62 -20.60
C VAL A 19 10.90 -4.30 -21.65
N GLU A 20 10.50 -4.16 -22.90
CA GLU A 20 11.27 -4.67 -24.03
C GLU A 20 12.27 -3.61 -24.52
N CYS A 21 13.55 -4.00 -24.65
CA CYS A 21 14.60 -3.12 -25.13
C CYS A 21 14.40 -2.81 -26.62
N PRO A 22 14.28 -1.53 -27.03
CA PRO A 22 14.04 -1.17 -28.43
C PRO A 22 15.22 -1.46 -29.37
N TRP A 23 16.39 -1.79 -28.81
CA TRP A 23 17.61 -2.04 -29.58
C TRP A 23 17.83 -3.51 -29.91
N CYS A 24 17.48 -4.42 -29.01
CA CYS A 24 17.76 -5.85 -29.15
C CYS A 24 16.54 -6.75 -28.93
N GLY A 25 15.37 -6.20 -28.63
CA GLY A 25 14.12 -6.94 -28.41
C GLY A 25 14.10 -7.81 -27.14
N ARG A 26 15.17 -7.78 -26.33
CA ARG A 26 15.20 -8.55 -25.07
C ARG A 26 14.35 -7.87 -24.00
N GLU A 27 13.63 -8.69 -23.24
CA GLU A 27 12.87 -8.26 -22.06
C GLU A 27 13.85 -7.94 -20.91
N ASN A 28 13.62 -6.82 -20.24
CA ASN A 28 14.37 -6.36 -19.08
C ASN A 28 13.40 -6.27 -17.91
N ILE A 29 13.83 -6.74 -16.74
CA ILE A 29 13.07 -6.72 -15.50
C ILE A 29 13.86 -5.83 -14.54
N PHE A 30 13.40 -4.60 -14.35
CA PHE A 30 14.04 -3.68 -13.42
C PHE A 30 13.33 -3.74 -12.08
N ASN A 31 14.09 -4.01 -11.03
CA ASN A 31 13.63 -3.87 -9.67
C ASN A 31 13.60 -2.39 -9.27
N ARG A 32 12.49 -1.95 -8.67
CA ARG A 32 12.31 -0.56 -8.26
C ARG A 32 13.34 -0.11 -7.22
N ALA A 33 13.74 -0.99 -6.30
CA ALA A 33 14.69 -0.67 -5.23
C ALA A 33 16.15 -0.76 -5.68
N SER A 34 16.58 -1.91 -6.21
CA SER A 34 18.01 -2.14 -6.51
C SER A 34 18.45 -1.47 -7.80
N ASP A 35 17.62 -1.54 -8.84
CA ASP A 35 18.02 -1.12 -10.19
C ASP A 35 17.67 0.34 -10.42
N LEU A 36 16.45 0.74 -10.06
CA LEU A 36 15.94 2.10 -10.31
C LEU A 36 16.12 3.05 -9.13
N ARG A 37 16.35 2.51 -7.92
CA ARG A 37 16.54 3.27 -6.67
C ARG A 37 15.41 4.24 -6.36
N THR A 38 14.18 3.90 -6.74
CA THR A 38 13.00 4.72 -6.49
C THR A 38 11.73 3.88 -6.40
N PHE A 39 10.84 4.26 -5.47
CA PHE A 39 9.51 3.70 -5.32
C PHE A 39 8.42 4.63 -5.88
N LYS A 40 8.80 5.79 -6.44
CA LYS A 40 7.89 6.75 -7.06
C LYS A 40 7.55 6.32 -8.49
N PRO A 41 6.49 6.87 -9.11
CA PRO A 41 6.22 6.68 -10.53
C PRO A 41 7.45 7.03 -11.37
N ILE A 42 7.86 6.13 -12.25
CA ILE A 42 9.10 6.23 -13.07
C ILE A 42 8.81 6.54 -14.54
N ALA A 43 7.64 7.11 -14.84
CA ALA A 43 7.36 7.55 -16.19
C ALA A 43 8.44 8.56 -16.63
N VAL A 44 8.97 8.37 -17.84
CA VAL A 44 10.02 9.22 -18.44
C VAL A 44 11.42 9.00 -17.82
N LEU A 45 11.66 7.87 -17.15
CA LEU A 45 13.00 7.51 -16.66
C LEU A 45 13.87 6.96 -17.81
N ASP A 46 15.15 7.37 -17.84
CA ASP A 46 16.14 6.78 -18.74
C ASP A 46 16.82 5.59 -18.05
N VAL A 47 16.84 4.44 -18.71
CA VAL A 47 17.42 3.18 -18.23
C VAL A 47 18.32 2.58 -19.30
N SER A 48 19.20 1.66 -18.90
CA SER A 48 20.05 0.91 -19.83
C SER A 48 19.61 -0.54 -19.93
N CYS A 49 19.73 -1.14 -21.11
CA CYS A 49 19.46 -2.56 -21.28
C CYS A 49 20.37 -3.41 -20.37
N GLN A 50 19.78 -4.30 -19.57
CA GLN A 50 20.47 -5.22 -18.67
C GLN A 50 21.22 -6.34 -19.42
N ASN A 51 20.93 -6.54 -20.72
CA ASN A 51 21.75 -7.41 -21.56
C ASN A 51 23.10 -6.75 -21.83
N VAL A 52 24.18 -7.36 -21.32
CA VAL A 52 25.56 -6.87 -21.41
C VAL A 52 26.01 -6.61 -22.86
N GLU A 53 25.59 -7.44 -23.81
CA GLU A 53 25.93 -7.27 -25.24
C GLU A 53 25.26 -6.04 -25.87
N CYS A 54 24.10 -5.65 -25.33
CA CYS A 54 23.37 -4.48 -25.81
C CYS A 54 23.79 -3.23 -25.04
N GLY A 55 23.54 -3.18 -23.73
CA GLY A 55 23.90 -2.07 -22.82
C GLY A 55 23.34 -0.70 -23.19
N LYS A 56 22.62 -0.55 -24.31
CA LYS A 56 22.21 0.74 -24.85
C LYS A 56 21.12 1.39 -23.98
N PRO A 57 21.17 2.72 -23.80
CA PRO A 57 20.15 3.47 -23.07
C PRO A 57 18.85 3.60 -23.87
N PHE A 58 17.73 3.63 -23.16
CA PHE A 58 16.40 3.90 -23.68
C PHE A 58 15.52 4.53 -22.60
N ARG A 59 14.44 5.19 -23.01
CA ARG A 59 13.50 5.84 -22.09
C ARG A 59 12.27 4.98 -21.89
N ILE A 60 11.84 4.82 -20.65
CA ILE A 60 10.61 4.10 -20.29
C ILE A 60 9.46 5.05 -19.98
N VAL A 61 8.25 4.70 -20.41
CA VAL A 61 7.02 5.46 -20.15
C VAL A 61 5.86 4.55 -19.77
N GLY A 62 4.82 5.12 -19.14
CA GLY A 62 3.57 4.41 -18.86
C GLY A 62 3.53 3.68 -17.51
N ASP A 63 4.28 4.14 -16.51
CA ASP A 63 4.15 3.63 -15.13
C ASP A 63 2.84 4.13 -14.50
N SER A 64 2.25 3.32 -13.61
CA SER A 64 1.01 3.67 -12.91
C SER A 64 1.27 4.49 -11.66
N VAL A 65 0.39 5.44 -11.34
CA VAL A 65 0.43 6.27 -10.12
C VAL A 65 -0.48 5.66 -9.03
N ASN A 66 -0.49 4.34 -8.90
CA ASN A 66 -1.36 3.66 -7.95
C ASN A 66 -0.79 3.69 -6.53
N GLU A 67 -1.66 3.60 -5.54
CA GLU A 67 -1.23 3.44 -4.16
C GLU A 67 -0.54 2.09 -3.95
N ARG A 68 0.43 2.02 -3.05
CA ARG A 68 1.25 0.82 -2.84
C ARG A 68 0.43 -0.45 -2.56
N HIS A 69 -0.63 -0.32 -1.77
CA HIS A 69 -1.52 -1.45 -1.48
C HIS A 69 -2.32 -1.89 -2.71
N GLU A 70 -2.67 -0.97 -3.61
CA GLU A 70 -3.34 -1.29 -4.88
C GLU A 70 -2.40 -1.98 -5.85
N MET A 71 -1.13 -1.57 -5.91
CA MET A 71 -0.12 -2.26 -6.71
C MET A 71 0.01 -3.74 -6.32
N LEU A 72 -0.02 -4.04 -5.01
CA LEU A 72 -0.03 -5.42 -4.51
C LEU A 72 -1.29 -6.18 -4.97
N ILE A 73 -2.46 -5.54 -4.95
CA ILE A 73 -3.70 -6.14 -5.47
C ILE A 73 -3.58 -6.40 -6.98
N PHE A 74 -2.98 -5.49 -7.75
CA PHE A 74 -2.81 -5.68 -9.20
C PHE A 74 -1.83 -6.81 -9.54
N ASP A 75 -0.77 -6.98 -8.75
CA ASP A 75 0.18 -8.09 -8.92
C ASP A 75 -0.51 -9.46 -8.78
N CYS A 76 -1.58 -9.55 -7.98
CA CYS A 76 -2.35 -10.78 -7.80
C CYS A 76 -3.03 -11.29 -9.08
N TYR A 77 -3.32 -10.43 -10.07
CA TYR A 77 -3.89 -10.89 -11.35
C TYR A 77 -2.92 -11.82 -12.10
N GLU A 78 -1.63 -11.50 -12.11
CA GLU A 78 -0.62 -12.34 -12.75
C GLU A 78 -0.35 -13.61 -11.91
N LEU A 79 -0.36 -13.49 -10.57
CA LEU A 79 -0.24 -14.64 -9.68
C LEU A 79 -1.39 -15.65 -9.90
N LEU A 80 -2.63 -15.17 -10.05
CA LEU A 80 -3.78 -16.00 -10.39
C LEU A 80 -3.61 -16.69 -11.75
N LYS A 81 -3.21 -15.94 -12.77
CA LYS A 81 -2.96 -16.47 -14.13
C LYS A 81 -1.91 -17.59 -14.12
N ARG A 82 -0.88 -17.45 -13.29
CA ARG A 82 0.19 -18.45 -13.09
C ARG A 82 -0.16 -19.56 -12.10
N LYS A 83 -1.38 -19.56 -11.55
CA LYS A 83 -1.85 -20.50 -10.51
C LYS A 83 -1.00 -20.48 -9.23
N GLN A 84 -0.42 -19.33 -8.90
CA GLN A 84 0.40 -19.11 -7.71
C GLN A 84 -0.45 -18.62 -6.53
N TYR A 85 -1.46 -19.42 -6.18
CA TYR A 85 -2.51 -19.04 -5.22
C TYR A 85 -2.00 -18.73 -3.82
N MET A 86 -1.01 -19.48 -3.33
CA MET A 86 -0.38 -19.21 -2.04
C MET A 86 0.24 -17.80 -2.00
N ASN A 87 0.98 -17.43 -3.06
CA ASN A 87 1.58 -16.10 -3.16
C ASN A 87 0.50 -15.02 -3.24
N CYS A 88 -0.58 -15.27 -3.99
CA CYS A 88 -1.71 -14.35 -4.06
C CYS A 88 -2.29 -14.05 -2.66
N ILE A 89 -2.53 -15.07 -1.83
CA ILE A 89 -3.03 -14.87 -0.46
C ILE A 89 -2.04 -14.09 0.41
N LEU A 90 -0.74 -14.37 0.29
CA LEU A 90 0.30 -13.62 1.01
C LEU A 90 0.30 -12.14 0.59
N THR A 91 0.28 -11.88 -0.71
CA THR A 91 0.26 -10.53 -1.28
C THR A 91 -1.00 -9.75 -0.91
N LEU A 92 -2.18 -10.39 -0.92
CA LEU A 92 -3.44 -9.75 -0.48
C LEU A 92 -3.43 -9.40 1.01
N THR A 93 -2.87 -10.29 1.85
CA THR A 93 -2.72 -10.00 3.28
C THR A 93 -1.80 -8.79 3.49
N GLN A 94 -0.68 -8.75 2.75
CA GLN A 94 0.24 -7.62 2.79
C GLN A 94 -0.41 -6.32 2.28
N ALA A 95 -1.31 -6.39 1.28
CA ALA A 95 -2.05 -5.22 0.82
C ALA A 95 -2.85 -4.55 1.95
N TYR A 96 -3.52 -5.33 2.81
CA TYR A 96 -4.17 -4.80 4.00
C TYR A 96 -3.18 -4.15 4.98
N GLU A 97 -2.06 -4.80 5.27
CA GLU A 97 -1.05 -4.26 6.20
C GLU A 97 -0.46 -2.93 5.68
N VAL A 98 -0.20 -2.84 4.38
CA VAL A 98 0.25 -1.62 3.72
C VAL A 98 -0.85 -0.55 3.74
N PHE A 99 -2.10 -0.91 3.51
CA PHE A 99 -3.25 -0.01 3.61
C PHE A 99 -3.41 0.57 5.03
N PHE A 100 -3.37 -0.28 6.06
CA PHE A 100 -3.45 0.18 7.46
C PHE A 100 -2.28 1.11 7.81
N SER A 101 -1.08 0.80 7.32
CA SER A 101 0.09 1.66 7.52
C SER A 101 -0.05 2.99 6.78
N LEU A 102 -0.61 3.01 5.57
CA LEU A 102 -0.92 4.23 4.83
C LEU A 102 -1.91 5.10 5.60
N PHE A 103 -3.01 4.52 6.10
CA PHE A 103 -3.99 5.23 6.91
C PHE A 103 -3.33 5.94 8.11
N LEU A 104 -2.51 5.23 8.89
CA LEU A 104 -1.82 5.82 10.04
C LEU A 104 -0.88 6.96 9.63
N ARG A 105 -0.11 6.79 8.55
CA ARG A 105 0.76 7.86 8.02
C ARG A 105 -0.04 9.08 7.59
N VAL A 106 -1.16 8.89 6.89
CA VAL A 106 -1.98 10.01 6.41
C VAL A 106 -2.59 10.77 7.58
N GLU A 107 -3.28 10.07 8.49
CA GLU A 107 -4.02 10.70 9.59
C GLU A 107 -3.11 11.30 10.66
N LEU A 108 -1.98 10.65 10.96
CA LEU A 108 -1.09 11.08 12.04
C LEU A 108 0.06 11.94 11.55
N LEU A 109 0.42 11.92 10.26
CA LEU A 109 1.57 12.67 9.75
C LEU A 109 1.20 13.65 8.64
N TYR A 110 0.62 13.16 7.53
CA TYR A 110 0.46 14.00 6.33
C TYR A 110 -0.59 15.10 6.49
N LYS A 111 -1.77 14.76 7.02
CA LYS A 111 -2.84 15.74 7.27
C LYS A 111 -2.40 16.79 8.31
N PRO A 112 -1.83 16.42 9.48
CA PRO A 112 -1.34 17.41 10.45
C PRO A 112 -0.19 18.26 9.92
N PHE A 113 0.76 17.66 9.20
CA PHE A 113 1.86 18.40 8.57
C PHE A 113 1.35 19.46 7.59
N ALA A 114 0.36 19.10 6.76
CA ALA A 114 -0.22 20.03 5.80
C ALA A 114 -0.99 21.18 6.47
N ARG A 115 -1.68 20.92 7.58
CA ARG A 115 -2.39 21.94 8.38
C ARG A 115 -1.43 22.89 9.09
N ASP A 116 -0.25 22.39 9.48
CA ASP A 116 0.81 23.14 10.17
C ASP A 116 1.74 23.90 9.18
N GLY A 117 1.26 24.25 7.99
CA GLY A 117 2.01 24.94 6.94
C GLY A 117 3.00 24.07 6.16
N GLY A 118 3.40 22.91 6.70
CA GLY A 118 4.16 21.90 5.99
C GLY A 118 5.62 22.26 5.75
N GLU A 119 6.26 23.00 6.65
CA GLU A 119 7.64 23.47 6.49
C GLU A 119 8.67 22.56 7.16
N ASP A 120 8.37 21.98 8.33
CA ASP A 120 9.33 21.17 9.10
C ASP A 120 9.42 19.70 8.66
N ILE A 121 10.06 19.49 7.51
CA ILE A 121 10.30 18.15 6.94
C ILE A 121 11.13 17.27 7.89
N ASN A 122 12.03 17.86 8.69
CA ASN A 122 12.87 17.09 9.60
C ASN A 122 12.04 16.52 10.76
N CYS A 123 11.12 17.30 11.32
CA CYS A 123 10.15 16.82 12.30
C CYS A 123 9.27 15.73 11.70
N LEU A 124 8.74 15.93 10.50
CA LEU A 124 7.94 14.92 9.80
C LEU A 124 8.69 13.58 9.65
N ASN A 125 9.96 13.61 9.22
CA ASN A 125 10.77 12.41 9.05
C ASN A 125 11.03 11.71 10.39
N ARG A 126 11.33 12.47 11.45
CA ARG A 126 11.49 11.92 12.82
C ARG A 126 10.22 11.22 13.30
N LEU A 127 9.06 11.85 13.09
CA LEU A 127 7.77 11.27 13.47
C LEU A 127 7.41 10.04 12.63
N ALA A 128 7.78 10.03 11.35
CA ALA A 128 7.63 8.85 10.49
C ALA A 128 8.44 7.65 11.02
N GLU A 129 9.70 7.86 11.42
CA GLU A 129 10.51 6.81 12.06
C GLU A 129 9.91 6.34 13.38
N MET A 130 9.40 7.26 14.19
CA MET A 130 8.74 6.91 15.46
C MET A 130 7.48 6.07 15.22
N LEU A 131 6.65 6.45 14.25
CA LEU A 131 5.47 5.67 13.86
C LEU A 131 5.86 4.28 13.37
N ILE A 132 6.89 4.17 12.52
CA ILE A 132 7.40 2.87 12.04
C ILE A 132 7.79 1.98 13.22
N LYS A 133 8.58 2.50 14.18
CA LYS A 133 8.98 1.74 15.38
C LYS A 133 7.80 1.24 16.21
N LYS A 134 6.69 2.00 16.25
CA LYS A 134 5.47 1.61 16.95
C LYS A 134 4.74 0.45 16.27
N VAL A 135 4.78 0.38 14.94
CA VAL A 135 3.97 -0.57 14.16
C VAL A 135 4.77 -1.68 13.49
N GLU A 136 6.11 -1.66 13.51
CA GLU A 136 6.96 -2.63 12.80
C GLU A 136 6.72 -4.10 13.20
N ARG A 137 6.26 -4.35 14.44
CA ARG A 137 5.94 -5.68 14.95
C ARG A 137 4.46 -6.05 14.77
N CYS A 138 3.64 -5.11 14.32
CA CYS A 138 2.23 -5.31 14.08
C CYS A 138 2.05 -5.95 12.71
N THR A 139 1.44 -7.14 12.69
CA THR A 139 0.95 -7.79 11.47
C THR A 139 -0.55 -7.53 11.33
N PHE A 140 -1.22 -8.22 10.42
CA PHE A 140 -2.62 -8.03 10.08
C PHE A 140 -3.56 -7.76 11.27
N VAL A 141 -3.60 -8.65 12.27
CA VAL A 141 -4.61 -8.54 13.35
C VAL A 141 -4.35 -7.33 14.26
N PRO A 142 -3.13 -7.12 14.80
CA PRO A 142 -2.80 -5.87 15.50
C PRO A 142 -3.04 -4.60 14.68
N MET A 143 -2.67 -4.60 13.40
CA MET A 143 -2.87 -3.44 12.51
C MET A 143 -4.36 -3.16 12.26
N ARG A 144 -5.17 -4.20 12.09
CA ARG A 144 -6.62 -4.08 11.95
C ARG A 144 -7.26 -3.47 13.19
N LYS A 145 -6.85 -3.92 14.39
CA LYS A 145 -7.32 -3.35 15.67
C LYS A 145 -6.99 -1.87 15.78
N LEU A 146 -5.73 -1.51 15.51
CA LEU A 146 -5.29 -0.11 15.47
C LEU A 146 -6.12 0.70 14.49
N PHE A 147 -6.24 0.25 13.24
CA PHE A 147 -7.01 0.91 12.21
C PHE A 147 -8.46 1.18 12.62
N LEU A 148 -9.19 0.15 13.07
CA LEU A 148 -10.59 0.28 13.48
C LEU A 148 -10.75 1.23 14.67
N GLN A 149 -9.89 1.11 15.68
CA GLN A 149 -9.93 1.99 16.86
C GLN A 149 -9.63 3.46 16.50
N GLN A 150 -8.66 3.66 15.60
CA GLN A 150 -8.26 5.00 15.16
C GLN A 150 -9.32 5.68 14.27
N ILE A 151 -10.25 4.92 13.70
CA ILE A 151 -11.40 5.49 13.00
C ILE A 151 -12.48 5.94 13.98
N ILE A 152 -12.80 5.13 14.98
CA ILE A 152 -13.96 5.37 15.87
C ILE A 152 -13.66 6.40 16.96
N ALA A 153 -12.47 6.34 17.57
CA ALA A 153 -12.24 6.99 18.86
C ALA A 153 -10.99 7.87 18.91
N ALA A 154 -10.12 7.82 17.91
CA ALA A 154 -8.88 8.59 17.98
C ALA A 154 -9.09 10.06 17.62
N PRO A 155 -8.50 10.98 18.38
CA PRO A 155 -8.46 12.39 18.00
C PRO A 155 -7.67 12.56 16.70
N ARG A 156 -8.10 13.53 15.88
CA ARG A 156 -7.38 13.92 14.67
C ARG A 156 -6.40 15.04 15.02
N PRO A 157 -5.08 14.82 14.98
CA PRO A 157 -4.12 15.85 15.35
C PRO A 157 -4.23 17.07 14.42
N ALA A 158 -4.19 18.27 15.00
CA ALA A 158 -4.23 19.53 14.27
C ALA A 158 -2.87 19.88 13.66
N ASN A 159 -1.76 19.47 14.30
CA ASN A 159 -0.38 19.81 13.96
C ASN A 159 0.59 18.67 14.32
N LEU A 160 1.89 18.84 14.03
CA LEU A 160 2.90 17.82 14.29
C LEU A 160 3.16 17.56 15.78
N ALA A 161 2.98 18.54 16.66
CA ALA A 161 3.20 18.37 18.10
C ALA A 161 2.11 17.49 18.74
N GLU A 162 0.85 17.68 18.34
CA GLU A 162 -0.24 16.78 18.72
C GLU A 162 -0.04 15.38 18.14
N ALA A 163 0.39 15.28 16.89
CA ALA A 163 0.73 14.01 16.26
C ALA A 163 1.83 13.26 17.02
N GLU A 164 2.89 13.95 17.45
CA GLU A 164 3.97 13.38 18.26
C GLU A 164 3.42 12.75 19.55
N THR A 165 2.54 13.46 20.25
CA THR A 165 1.90 12.97 21.47
C THR A 165 1.05 11.73 21.22
N LEU A 166 0.27 11.71 20.13
CA LEU A 166 -0.57 10.57 19.78
C LEU A 166 0.25 9.35 19.35
N ILE A 167 1.32 9.55 18.56
CA ILE A 167 2.20 8.46 18.13
C ILE A 167 2.97 7.90 19.34
N ALA A 168 3.44 8.75 20.25
CA ALA A 168 4.14 8.31 21.46
C ALA A 168 3.27 7.40 22.33
N ASN A 169 1.96 7.68 22.41
CA ASN A 169 0.97 6.91 23.16
C ASN A 169 0.23 5.86 22.31
N LEU A 170 0.65 5.62 21.07
CA LEU A 170 0.01 4.65 20.20
C LEU A 170 0.25 3.24 20.76
N GLU A 171 -0.85 2.55 21.07
CA GLU A 171 -0.86 1.19 21.58
C GLU A 171 -1.89 0.35 20.83
N VAL A 172 -1.57 -0.92 20.61
CA VAL A 172 -2.50 -1.87 19.99
C VAL A 172 -3.63 -2.16 20.99
N PRO A 173 -4.90 -1.91 20.63
CA PRO A 173 -6.02 -2.21 21.50
C PRO A 173 -6.07 -3.70 21.87
N SER A 174 -6.52 -4.01 23.09
CA SER A 174 -6.70 -5.40 23.53
C SER A 174 -7.77 -6.12 22.70
N CYS A 175 -8.86 -5.42 22.38
CA CYS A 175 -10.00 -5.92 21.61
C CYS A 175 -10.26 -5.07 20.36
N GLU A 176 -10.96 -5.66 19.39
CA GLU A 176 -11.52 -4.91 18.27
C GLU A 176 -12.79 -4.19 18.72
N PRO A 177 -13.12 -3.03 18.14
CA PRO A 177 -14.39 -2.38 18.39
C PRO A 177 -15.58 -3.30 18.04
N THR A 178 -16.64 -3.20 18.82
CA THR A 178 -17.91 -3.89 18.59
C THR A 178 -18.64 -3.34 17.36
N ASP A 179 -19.59 -4.11 16.83
CA ASP A 179 -20.40 -3.65 15.69
C ASP A 179 -21.25 -2.45 16.07
N THR A 180 -21.76 -2.41 17.31
CA THR A 180 -22.49 -1.27 17.86
C THR A 180 -21.62 -0.02 17.96
N GLU A 181 -20.32 -0.15 18.24
CA GLU A 181 -19.40 0.99 18.22
C GLU A 181 -19.16 1.52 16.80
N LEU A 182 -19.06 0.63 15.81
CA LEU A 182 -18.97 1.03 14.40
C LEU A 182 -20.24 1.74 13.94
N GLU A 183 -21.41 1.21 14.30
CA GLU A 183 -22.73 1.76 13.95
C GLU A 183 -23.02 3.16 14.52
N ARG A 184 -22.20 3.66 15.44
CA ARG A 184 -22.29 5.05 15.92
C ARG A 184 -21.73 6.08 14.94
N LEU A 185 -21.04 5.65 13.89
CA LEU A 185 -20.60 6.54 12.83
C LEU A 185 -21.78 6.91 11.93
N ASP A 186 -21.88 8.19 11.57
CA ASP A 186 -22.97 8.71 10.73
C ASP A 186 -22.91 8.23 9.26
N ASP A 187 -21.79 7.64 8.85
CA ASP A 187 -21.52 7.24 7.47
C ASP A 187 -21.80 5.74 7.26
N GLU A 188 -23.03 5.40 6.86
CA GLU A 188 -23.49 4.01 6.66
C GLU A 188 -22.59 3.20 5.70
N GLU A 189 -22.08 3.83 4.63
CA GLU A 189 -21.21 3.14 3.68
C GLU A 189 -19.86 2.82 4.33
N LEU A 190 -19.28 3.77 5.05
CA LEU A 190 -18.06 3.54 5.82
C LEU A 190 -18.27 2.43 6.85
N VAL A 191 -19.38 2.45 7.59
CA VAL A 191 -19.72 1.39 8.58
C VAL A 191 -19.71 0.01 7.92
N ALA A 192 -20.34 -0.13 6.75
CA ALA A 192 -20.37 -1.39 6.02
C ALA A 192 -18.96 -1.87 5.61
N LEU A 193 -18.12 -0.95 5.12
CA LEU A 193 -16.74 -1.26 4.75
C LEU A 193 -15.89 -1.66 5.96
N LEU A 194 -16.02 -0.98 7.10
CA LEU A 194 -15.29 -1.29 8.33
C LEU A 194 -15.69 -2.65 8.90
N LYS A 195 -16.99 -2.98 8.86
CA LYS A 195 -17.47 -4.33 9.19
C LYS A 195 -16.90 -5.38 8.24
N GLY A 196 -16.77 -5.07 6.95
CA GLY A 196 -16.08 -5.92 5.98
C GLY A 196 -14.62 -6.20 6.38
N VAL A 197 -13.86 -5.15 6.71
CA VAL A 197 -12.47 -5.27 7.20
C VAL A 197 -12.39 -6.06 8.50
N LYS A 198 -13.33 -5.86 9.43
CA LYS A 198 -13.40 -6.61 10.68
C LYS A 198 -13.68 -8.11 10.45
N ASN A 199 -14.53 -8.42 9.48
CA ASN A 199 -14.99 -9.79 9.23
C ASN A 199 -14.16 -10.57 8.20
N THR A 200 -13.29 -9.91 7.44
CA THR A 200 -12.41 -10.61 6.47
C THR A 200 -11.61 -11.73 7.14
N THR A 201 -11.45 -12.82 6.40
CA THR A 201 -10.76 -14.03 6.86
C THR A 201 -9.37 -14.20 6.22
N ILE A 202 -8.90 -13.23 5.45
CA ILE A 202 -7.63 -13.32 4.70
C ILE A 202 -6.43 -13.68 5.59
N HIS A 203 -6.37 -13.13 6.81
CA HIS A 203 -5.32 -13.45 7.79
C HIS A 203 -5.37 -14.90 8.27
N LYS A 204 -6.57 -15.50 8.37
CA LYS A 204 -6.73 -16.92 8.71
C LYS A 204 -6.21 -17.79 7.57
N LEU A 205 -6.54 -17.41 6.34
CA LEU A 205 -6.08 -18.10 5.13
C LEU A 205 -4.55 -18.00 4.99
N ARG A 206 -3.96 -16.83 5.20
CA ARG A 206 -2.50 -16.64 5.27
C ARG A 206 -1.85 -17.50 6.34
N ASN A 207 -2.44 -17.55 7.54
CA ASN A 207 -1.91 -18.39 8.61
C ASN A 207 -2.03 -19.89 8.29
N ALA A 208 -3.06 -20.30 7.54
CA ALA A 208 -3.16 -21.67 7.03
C ALA A 208 -2.05 -21.95 6.01
N VAL A 209 -1.83 -21.05 5.05
CA VAL A 209 -0.76 -21.16 4.04
C VAL A 209 0.62 -21.27 4.70
N VAL A 210 0.92 -20.41 5.69
CA VAL A 210 2.28 -20.32 6.29
C VAL A 210 2.51 -21.32 7.41
N HIS A 211 1.55 -21.54 8.30
CA HIS A 211 1.79 -22.23 9.58
C HIS A 211 1.06 -23.56 9.73
N LYS A 212 -0.05 -23.80 9.02
CA LYS A 212 -0.84 -25.03 9.18
C LYS A 212 -0.81 -25.87 7.90
N ARG A 213 0.04 -26.90 7.89
CA ARG A 213 0.04 -27.99 6.89
C ARG A 213 0.39 -27.57 5.46
N ALA A 214 1.02 -26.40 5.25
CA ALA A 214 1.29 -25.84 3.92
C ALA A 214 0.02 -25.87 3.04
N TYR A 215 -1.08 -25.35 3.59
CA TYR A 215 -2.36 -25.31 2.89
C TYR A 215 -2.19 -24.68 1.50
N ARG A 216 -2.80 -25.30 0.50
CA ARG A 216 -2.78 -24.85 -0.89
C ARG A 216 -4.19 -24.35 -1.23
N PRO A 217 -4.42 -23.03 -1.26
CA PRO A 217 -5.71 -22.47 -1.60
C PRO A 217 -6.13 -22.92 -3.00
N THR A 218 -7.43 -23.07 -3.18
CA THR A 218 -8.07 -23.27 -4.47
C THR A 218 -8.10 -21.96 -5.27
N ARG A 219 -8.44 -22.08 -6.55
CA ARG A 219 -8.62 -20.90 -7.42
C ARG A 219 -9.78 -20.05 -6.90
N GLU A 220 -10.88 -20.69 -6.55
CA GLU A 220 -12.13 -20.08 -6.11
C GLU A 220 -11.94 -19.30 -4.81
N GLU A 221 -11.25 -19.88 -3.82
CA GLU A 221 -10.90 -19.18 -2.58
C GLU A 221 -10.03 -17.95 -2.85
N THR A 222 -9.10 -18.05 -3.80
CA THR A 222 -8.16 -16.98 -4.12
C THR A 222 -8.84 -15.85 -4.90
N GLU A 223 -9.71 -16.18 -5.85
CA GLU A 223 -10.51 -15.19 -6.59
C GLU A 223 -11.49 -14.47 -5.65
N ALA A 224 -12.14 -15.19 -4.73
CA ALA A 224 -13.00 -14.59 -3.72
C ALA A 224 -12.23 -13.64 -2.79
N ALA A 225 -11.05 -14.05 -2.32
CA ALA A 225 -10.18 -13.22 -1.51
C ALA A 225 -9.70 -11.96 -2.25
N LEU A 226 -9.35 -12.09 -3.54
CA LEU A 226 -8.94 -10.96 -4.37
C LEU A 226 -10.08 -9.96 -4.53
N GLU A 227 -11.28 -10.43 -4.87
CA GLU A 227 -12.42 -9.56 -5.09
C GLU A 227 -12.86 -8.85 -3.80
N GLU A 228 -12.92 -9.56 -2.67
CA GLU A 228 -13.19 -8.96 -1.36
C GLU A 228 -12.16 -7.87 -1.03
N THR A 229 -10.86 -8.18 -1.16
CA THR A 229 -9.78 -7.23 -0.85
C THR A 229 -9.84 -6.00 -1.74
N ARG A 230 -10.03 -6.19 -3.05
CA ARG A 230 -10.14 -5.12 -4.02
C ARG A 230 -11.32 -4.20 -3.71
N LEU A 231 -12.49 -4.76 -3.45
CA LEU A 231 -13.69 -3.97 -3.13
C LEU A 231 -13.54 -3.19 -1.84
N LEU A 232 -13.04 -3.82 -0.77
CA LEU A 232 -12.89 -3.16 0.52
C LEU A 232 -11.84 -2.06 0.47
N LEU A 233 -10.62 -2.37 0.01
CA LEU A 233 -9.52 -1.41 0.07
C LEU A 233 -9.70 -0.25 -0.90
N SER A 234 -10.13 -0.49 -2.15
CA SER A 234 -10.34 0.63 -3.10
C SER A 234 -11.44 1.60 -2.63
N ARG A 235 -12.55 1.10 -2.09
CA ARG A 235 -13.62 1.95 -1.57
C ARG A 235 -13.20 2.70 -0.31
N LEU A 236 -12.49 2.05 0.61
CA LEU A 236 -11.97 2.71 1.80
C LEU A 236 -10.94 3.79 1.46
N THR A 237 -10.01 3.52 0.53
CA THR A 237 -9.02 4.49 0.05
C THR A 237 -9.70 5.75 -0.45
N ASN A 238 -10.73 5.61 -1.30
CA ASN A 238 -11.51 6.73 -1.81
C ASN A 238 -12.30 7.45 -0.71
N ARG A 239 -13.02 6.71 0.14
CA ARG A 239 -13.89 7.28 1.18
C ARG A 239 -13.11 8.03 2.26
N LEU A 240 -11.92 7.55 2.59
CA LEU A 240 -11.03 8.17 3.60
C LEU A 240 -10.07 9.21 2.99
N GLY A 241 -10.02 9.33 1.65
CA GLY A 241 -9.13 10.26 0.93
C GLY A 241 -7.65 9.95 1.18
N LEU A 242 -7.27 8.68 1.09
CA LEU A 242 -5.92 8.21 1.40
C LEU A 242 -5.03 8.22 0.15
N HIS A 243 -3.92 8.92 0.25
CA HIS A 243 -2.93 9.04 -0.80
C HIS A 243 -1.51 9.05 -0.23
N ASP A 244 -0.58 8.31 -0.85
CA ASP A 244 0.84 8.29 -0.47
C ASP A 244 1.63 9.47 -1.09
N ASP A 245 0.99 10.64 -1.16
CA ASP A 245 1.59 11.90 -1.59
C ASP A 245 1.15 13.05 -0.68
N ILE A 246 2.11 13.53 0.12
CA ILE A 246 1.88 14.62 1.08
C ILE A 246 1.43 15.93 0.42
N THR A 247 1.76 16.14 -0.86
CA THR A 247 1.41 17.37 -1.58
C THR A 247 -0.08 17.49 -1.85
N LEU A 248 -0.81 16.36 -1.90
CA LEU A 248 -2.26 16.34 -2.08
C LEU A 248 -3.00 16.90 -0.87
N TYR A 249 -2.40 16.84 0.32
CA TYR A 249 -3.00 17.35 1.55
C TYR A 249 -2.74 18.85 1.79
N ARG A 250 -1.72 19.42 1.15
CA ARG A 250 -1.38 20.86 1.27
C ARG A 250 -2.36 21.80 0.58
N LYS A 251 -3.22 21.29 -0.30
CA LYS A 251 -4.11 22.11 -1.16
C LYS A 251 -5.57 22.17 -0.67
N GLN A 252 -5.86 21.66 0.53
CA GLN A 252 -7.23 21.58 1.07
C GLN A 252 -7.51 22.58 2.21
N SER A 253 -6.63 23.56 2.43
CA SER A 253 -6.79 24.62 3.44
C SER A 253 -7.34 25.90 2.85
#